data_AF-A0A7X3YTU7-F1
#
_entry.id   AF-A0A7X3YTU7-F1
#
_cell.length_a   1.000
_cell.length_b   1.000
_cell.length_c   1.000
_cell.angle_alpha   90.00
_cell.angle_beta   90.00
_cell.angle_gamma   90.00
#
_symmetry.space_group_name_H-M   'P 1'
#
loop_
_entity.id
_entity.type
_entity.pdbx_description
1 polymer ?
#
loop_
_entity_poly.entity_id
_entity_poly.type
_entity_poly.pdbx_seq_one_letter_code
_entity_poly.pdbx_strand_id
1 'polypeptide(L)'
;GANDGLRGQPLSLMASNLAKIIDGLRQAGVEVVLAGMQIPPNYGLDYTTGFASLFERLARDHSVTLIPFFLEGVAARKELNQADGIHPTAEGYRIVSQTVFDVIEPLLKKERPLSLPK
;
A
#
# COMPACT_ATOMS: atom_id res chain seq x y z
N GLY A 1 -1.37 -8.87 2.09
CA GLY A 1 -2.03 -7.69 2.66
C GLY A 1 -3.54 -7.79 2.53
N ALA A 2 -4.15 -7.16 1.53
CA ALA A 2 -5.61 -7.09 1.39
C ALA A 2 -6.31 -8.47 1.44
N ASN A 3 -5.79 -9.46 0.72
CA ASN A 3 -6.32 -10.83 0.74
C ASN A 3 -6.25 -11.49 2.12
N ASP A 4 -5.18 -11.26 2.89
CA ASP A 4 -5.03 -11.75 4.27
C ASP A 4 -6.12 -11.13 5.16
N GLY A 5 -6.33 -9.81 5.03
CA GLY A 5 -7.36 -9.06 5.76
C GLY A 5 -8.78 -9.53 5.42
N LEU A 6 -9.09 -9.68 4.13
CA LEU A 6 -10.40 -10.18 3.66
C LEU A 6 -10.67 -11.64 4.07
N ARG A 7 -9.61 -12.42 4.33
CA ARG A 7 -9.70 -13.79 4.86
C ARG A 7 -9.64 -13.87 6.38
N GLY A 8 -9.56 -12.73 7.08
CA GLY A 8 -9.49 -12.69 8.54
C GLY A 8 -8.24 -13.36 9.11
N GLN A 9 -7.13 -13.37 8.37
CA GLN A 9 -5.88 -14.00 8.83
C GLN A 9 -5.30 -13.26 10.03
N PRO A 10 -4.55 -13.95 10.92
CA PRO A 10 -3.91 -13.30 12.07
C PRO A 10 -2.99 -12.16 11.64
N LEU A 11 -3.16 -10.97 12.22
CA LEU A 11 -2.35 -9.80 11.89
C LEU A 11 -0.87 -10.01 12.19
N SER A 12 -0.53 -10.82 13.19
CA SER A 12 0.85 -11.20 13.51
C SER A 12 1.52 -12.00 12.38
N LEU A 13 0.78 -12.90 11.73
CA LEU A 13 1.26 -13.65 10.59
C LEU A 13 1.48 -12.72 9.39
N MET A 14 0.51 -11.84 9.11
CA MET A 14 0.65 -10.83 8.05
C MET A 14 1.88 -9.93 8.31
N ALA A 15 2.07 -9.48 9.55
CA ALA A 15 3.22 -8.67 9.96
C ALA A 15 4.54 -9.37 9.66
N SER A 16 4.67 -10.63 10.10
CA SER A 16 5.90 -11.42 9.91
C SER A 16 6.20 -11.65 8.43
N ASN A 17 5.18 -11.93 7.61
CA ASN A 17 5.36 -12.15 6.18
C ASN A 17 5.78 -10.87 5.45
N LEU A 18 5.13 -9.73 5.75
CA LEU A 18 5.49 -8.45 5.14
C LEU A 18 6.89 -7.99 5.56
N ALA A 19 7.24 -8.13 6.84
CA ALA A 19 8.57 -7.80 7.35
C ALA A 19 9.68 -8.57 6.58
N LYS A 20 9.51 -9.89 6.41
CA LYS A 20 10.46 -10.72 5.65
C LYS A 20 10.62 -10.27 4.19
N ILE A 21 9.53 -9.87 3.54
CA ILE A 21 9.56 -9.36 2.15
C ILE A 21 10.32 -8.04 2.11
N ILE A 22 10.01 -7.10 3.02
CA ILE A 22 10.67 -5.80 3.10
C ILE A 22 12.18 -5.99 3.34
N ASP A 23 12.55 -6.81 4.32
CA ASP A 23 13.96 -7.07 4.66
C ASP A 23 14.72 -7.69 3.50
N GLY A 24 14.14 -8.69 2.83
CA GLY A 24 14.76 -9.33 1.66
C GLY A 24 15.01 -8.35 0.50
N LEU A 25 14.05 -7.47 0.21
CA LEU A 25 14.20 -6.44 -0.82
C LEU A 25 15.27 -5.41 -0.45
N ARG A 26 15.28 -4.95 0.80
CA ARG A 26 16.27 -3.96 1.27
C ARG A 26 17.68 -4.54 1.30
N GLN A 27 17.85 -5.80 1.70
CA GLN A 27 19.14 -6.49 1.63
C GLN A 27 19.67 -6.60 0.19
N ALA A 28 18.76 -6.67 -0.79
CA ALA A 28 19.10 -6.64 -2.21
C ALA A 28 19.33 -5.22 -2.77
N GLY A 29 19.30 -4.18 -1.92
CA GLY A 29 19.52 -2.79 -2.34
C GLY A 29 18.33 -2.15 -3.07
N VAL A 30 17.12 -2.71 -2.91
CA VAL A 30 15.89 -2.18 -3.53
C VAL A 30 15.28 -1.10 -2.64
N GLU A 31 14.97 0.06 -3.21
CA GLU A 31 14.14 1.08 -2.56
C GLU A 31 12.70 0.56 -2.44
N VAL A 32 12.18 0.48 -1.21
CA VAL A 32 10.87 -0.09 -0.94
C VAL A 32 9.86 1.01 -0.62
N VAL A 33 8.74 0.99 -1.35
CA VAL A 33 7.54 1.75 -1.01
C VAL A 33 6.46 0.76 -0.59
N LEU A 34 6.02 0.84 0.67
CA LEU A 34 4.95 0.02 1.20
C LEU A 34 3.59 0.65 0.89
N ALA A 35 2.73 -0.07 0.19
CA ALA A 35 1.36 0.36 -0.08
C ALA A 35 0.42 -0.09 1.06
N GLY A 36 -0.05 0.87 1.84
CA GLY A 36 -1.01 0.67 2.91
C GLY A 36 -2.40 0.30 2.39
N MET A 37 -3.11 -0.55 3.13
CA MET A 37 -4.46 -0.98 2.81
C MET A 37 -5.39 -0.84 4.02
N GLN A 38 -6.67 -0.70 3.72
CA GLN A 38 -7.75 -0.81 4.69
C GLN A 38 -8.70 -1.95 4.26
N ILE A 39 -9.54 -2.41 5.19
CA ILE A 39 -10.54 -3.44 4.95
C ILE A 39 -11.91 -2.99 5.45
N PRO A 40 -13.01 -3.55 4.92
CA PRO A 40 -14.36 -3.10 5.27
C PRO A 40 -14.68 -3.29 6.77
N PRO A 41 -15.56 -2.46 7.35
CA PRO A 41 -15.81 -2.42 8.79
C PRO A 41 -16.50 -3.68 9.36
N ASN A 42 -17.06 -4.55 8.51
CA ASN A 42 -17.78 -5.77 8.92
C ASN A 42 -16.88 -6.86 9.53
N TYR A 43 -15.56 -6.66 9.58
CA TYR A 43 -14.59 -7.55 10.25
C TYR A 43 -14.33 -7.19 11.71
N GLY A 44 -14.99 -6.15 12.24
CA GLY A 44 -14.82 -5.67 13.61
C GLY A 44 -13.78 -4.56 13.75
N LEU A 45 -14.02 -3.64 14.69
CA LEU A 45 -13.22 -2.43 14.84
C LEU A 45 -11.75 -2.72 15.21
N ASP A 46 -11.53 -3.68 16.11
CA ASP A 46 -10.18 -4.03 16.55
C ASP A 46 -9.34 -4.60 15.40
N TYR A 47 -9.94 -5.49 14.59
CA TYR A 47 -9.26 -6.10 13.46
C TYR A 47 -8.99 -5.09 12.34
N THR A 48 -9.98 -4.27 11.98
CA THR A 48 -9.87 -3.26 10.93
C THR A 48 -8.86 -2.16 11.28
N THR A 49 -8.89 -1.67 12.52
CA THR A 49 -7.91 -0.70 13.04
C THR A 49 -6.52 -1.30 13.09
N GLY A 50 -6.38 -2.50 13.66
CA GLY A 50 -5.10 -3.21 13.72
C GLY A 50 -4.52 -3.50 12.33
N PHE A 51 -5.37 -3.82 11.36
CA PHE A 51 -4.97 -4.07 9.97
C PHE A 51 -4.38 -2.80 9.34
N ALA A 52 -5.06 -1.66 9.44
CA ALA A 52 -4.57 -0.40 8.89
C ALA A 52 -3.29 0.07 9.58
N SER A 53 -3.26 0.08 10.92
CA SER A 53 -2.10 0.51 11.72
C SER A 53 -0.88 -0.39 11.54
N LEU A 54 -1.06 -1.64 11.10
CA LEU A 54 0.06 -2.55 10.83
C LEU A 54 0.97 -2.01 9.73
N PHE A 55 0.42 -1.43 8.65
CA PHE A 55 1.22 -0.88 7.55
C PHE A 55 2.07 0.29 8.02
N GLU A 56 1.50 1.19 8.82
CA GLU A 56 2.26 2.31 9.38
C GLU A 56 3.38 1.83 10.31
N ARG A 57 3.09 0.83 11.15
CA ARG A 57 4.10 0.27 12.05
C ARG A 57 5.25 -0.35 11.25
N LEU A 58 4.95 -1.20 10.27
CA LEU A 58 5.97 -1.81 9.41
C LEU A 58 6.79 -0.77 8.66
N ALA A 59 6.15 0.28 8.15
CA ALA A 59 6.86 1.36 7.47
C ALA A 59 7.86 2.07 8.39
N ARG A 60 7.46 2.37 9.64
CA ARG A 60 8.35 2.96 10.65
C ARG A 60 9.47 2.00 11.06
N ASP A 61 9.13 0.77 11.43
CA ASP A 61 10.07 -0.23 11.94
C ASP A 61 11.16 -0.55 10.90
N HIS A 62 10.79 -0.61 9.62
CA HIS A 62 11.72 -0.87 8.53
C HIS A 62 12.21 0.41 7.83
N SER A 63 11.83 1.60 8.28
CA SER A 63 12.21 2.89 7.67
C SER A 63 12.00 2.93 6.16
N VAL A 64 10.84 2.47 5.69
CA VAL A 64 10.44 2.49 4.27
C VAL A 64 9.37 3.54 4.03
N THR A 65 9.31 4.07 2.81
CA THR A 65 8.27 5.02 2.44
C THR A 65 6.90 4.34 2.43
N LEU A 66 5.87 5.02 2.91
CA LEU A 66 4.50 4.49 3.00
C LEU A 66 3.57 5.29 2.09
N ILE A 67 2.75 4.59 1.30
CA ILE A 67 1.47 5.12 0.80
C ILE A 67 0.43 4.80 1.88
N PRO A 68 -0.13 5.76 2.64
CA PRO A 68 -0.98 5.46 3.79
C PRO A 68 -2.21 4.62 3.43
N PHE A 69 -2.85 4.96 2.31
CA PHE A 69 -3.93 4.16 1.74
C PHE A 69 -3.85 4.15 0.22
N PHE A 70 -3.65 2.95 -0.35
CA PHE A 70 -3.47 2.74 -1.79
C PHE A 70 -4.73 3.08 -2.61
N LEU A 71 -5.91 2.90 -2.03
CA LEU A 71 -7.20 3.14 -2.70
C LEU A 71 -7.86 4.45 -2.24
N GLU A 72 -7.06 5.41 -1.77
CA GLU A 72 -7.55 6.74 -1.37
C GLU A 72 -8.35 7.38 -2.51
N GLY A 73 -9.50 7.95 -2.18
CA GLY A 73 -10.42 8.51 -3.17
C GLY A 73 -11.21 7.49 -4.03
N VAL A 74 -10.87 6.20 -4.00
CA VAL A 74 -11.48 5.16 -4.87
C VAL A 74 -12.33 4.15 -4.09
N ALA A 75 -11.84 3.70 -2.93
CA ALA A 75 -12.56 2.70 -2.15
C ALA A 75 -13.99 3.15 -1.80
N ALA A 76 -14.94 2.21 -1.84
CA ALA A 76 -16.37 2.42 -1.58
C ALA A 76 -17.12 3.36 -2.56
N ARG A 77 -16.48 3.89 -3.60
CA ARG A 77 -17.16 4.65 -4.66
C ARG A 77 -17.61 3.72 -5.78
N LYS A 78 -18.92 3.48 -5.88
CA LYS A 78 -19.49 2.48 -6.80
C LYS A 78 -19.13 2.75 -8.27
N GLU A 79 -19.07 4.02 -8.66
CA GLU A 79 -18.73 4.48 -10.01
C GLU A 79 -17.25 4.27 -10.38
N LEU A 80 -16.36 4.15 -9.38
CA LEU A 80 -14.93 3.91 -9.58
C LEU A 80 -14.52 2.47 -9.36
N ASN A 81 -15.47 1.58 -9.03
CA ASN A 81 -15.22 0.16 -8.82
C ASN A 81 -16.06 -0.70 -9.78
N GLN A 82 -15.58 -1.90 -10.05
CA GLN A 82 -16.26 -2.92 -10.83
C GLN A 82 -17.52 -3.40 -10.09
N ALA A 83 -18.29 -4.27 -10.74
CA ALA A 83 -19.55 -4.78 -10.18
C ALA A 83 -19.38 -5.48 -8.81
N ASP A 84 -18.18 -5.97 -8.50
CA ASP A 84 -17.84 -6.54 -7.19
C ASP A 84 -17.64 -5.52 -6.06
N GLY A 85 -17.53 -4.22 -6.39
CA GLY A 85 -17.38 -3.13 -5.44
C GLY A 85 -16.01 -2.98 -4.78
N ILE A 86 -15.00 -3.79 -5.14
CA ILE A 86 -13.67 -3.77 -4.51
C ILE A 86 -12.51 -3.65 -5.50
N HIS A 87 -12.73 -3.96 -6.78
CA HIS A 87 -11.71 -3.77 -7.81
C HIS A 87 -11.97 -2.45 -8.56
N PRO A 88 -10.99 -1.54 -8.64
CA PRO A 88 -11.17 -0.30 -9.40
C PRO A 88 -11.50 -0.54 -10.88
N THR A 89 -12.28 0.38 -11.46
CA THR A 89 -12.45 0.50 -12.92
C THR A 89 -11.22 1.16 -13.55
N ALA A 90 -11.21 1.31 -14.88
CA ALA A 90 -10.17 2.09 -15.55
C ALA A 90 -10.06 3.52 -15.01
N GLU A 91 -11.19 4.17 -14.71
CA GLU A 91 -11.19 5.52 -14.12
C GLU A 91 -10.71 5.49 -12.66
N GLY A 92 -11.15 4.50 -11.87
CA GLY A 92 -10.62 4.30 -10.52
C GLY A 92 -9.10 4.12 -10.52
N TYR A 93 -8.56 3.35 -11.47
CA TYR A 93 -7.11 3.18 -11.60
C TYR A 93 -6.37 4.45 -12.03
N ARG A 94 -6.99 5.41 -12.75
CA ARG A 94 -6.35 6.71 -12.97
C ARG A 94 -6.09 7.42 -11.64
N ILE A 95 -7.06 7.40 -10.73
CA ILE A 95 -6.92 8.01 -9.40
C ILE A 95 -5.87 7.26 -8.57
N VAL A 96 -5.93 5.92 -8.51
CA VAL A 96 -4.91 5.10 -7.81
C VAL A 96 -3.51 5.38 -8.36
N SER A 97 -3.37 5.52 -9.69
CA SER A 97 -2.08 5.81 -10.30
C SER A 97 -1.52 7.16 -9.86
N GLN A 98 -2.37 8.18 -9.70
CA GLN A 98 -1.95 9.47 -9.18
C GLN A 98 -1.51 9.37 -7.71
N THR A 99 -2.28 8.66 -6.88
CA THR A 99 -1.92 8.41 -5.46
C THR A 99 -0.54 7.75 -5.34
N VAL A 100 -0.25 6.76 -6.18
CA VAL A 100 1.08 6.13 -6.21
C VAL A 100 2.13 7.10 -6.72
N PHE A 101 1.85 7.80 -7.82
CA PHE A 101 2.79 8.72 -8.47
C PHE A 101 3.26 9.84 -7.53
N ASP A 102 2.35 10.45 -6.77
CA ASP A 102 2.67 11.52 -5.83
C ASP A 102 3.69 11.09 -4.76
N VAL A 103 3.72 9.79 -4.43
CA VAL A 103 4.67 9.21 -3.46
C VAL A 103 5.98 8.79 -4.12
N ILE A 104 5.93 8.19 -5.31
CA ILE A 104 7.15 7.66 -5.96
C ILE A 104 7.93 8.72 -6.74
N GLU A 105 7.28 9.76 -7.27
CA GLU A 105 7.93 10.77 -8.12
C GLU A 105 9.09 11.49 -7.41
N PRO A 106 8.96 11.94 -6.13
CA PRO A 106 10.07 12.54 -5.41
C PRO A 106 11.26 11.59 -5.20
N LEU A 107 10.99 10.29 -5.02
CA LEU A 107 12.03 9.27 -4.84
C LEU A 107 12.84 9.08 -6.13
N LEU A 108 12.15 9.03 -7.27
CA LEU A 108 12.79 8.90 -8.59
C LEU A 108 13.65 10.12 -8.96
N LYS A 109 13.25 11.33 -8.51
CA LYS A 109 14.03 12.56 -8.74
C LYS A 109 15.31 12.59 -7.89
N LYS A 110 15.28 12.01 -6.68
CA LYS A 110 16.44 11.90 -5.78
C LYS A 110 17.51 10.94 -6.31
N GLU A 111 17.09 9.86 -6.97
CA GLU A 111 17.97 8.84 -7.54
C GLU A 111 18.55 9.21 -8.92
N ARG A 112 18.11 10.31 -9.54
CA ARG A 112 18.68 10.81 -10.80
C ARG A 112 19.92 11.66 -10.51
N PRO A 113 21.15 11.25 -10.91
CA PRO A 113 22.21 12.22 -11.10
C PRO A 113 21.74 13.22 -12.17
N LEU A 114 22.02 14.52 -11.99
CA LEU A 114 21.83 15.51 -13.03
C LEU A 114 22.69 15.14 -14.26
N SER A 115 22.15 14.39 -15.20
CA SER A 115 22.47 14.43 -16.63
C SER A 115 21.60 13.42 -17.36
N LEU A 116 20.61 13.92 -18.10
CA LEU A 116 20.17 13.24 -19.32
C LEU A 116 21.03 13.82 -20.45
N PRO A 117 21.70 12.99 -21.29
CA PRO A 117 22.29 13.48 -22.52
C PRO A 117 21.19 14.05 -23.41
N LYS A 118 21.53 15.18 -24.05
CA LYS A 118 20.68 15.92 -25.00
C LYS A 118 20.19 15.05 -26.14
#